data_AF-A0A379FWD3-F1
#
_entry.id   AF-A0A379FWD3-F1
#
_cell.length_a   1.000
_cell.length_b   1.000
_cell.length_c   1.000
_cell.angle_alpha   90.00
_cell.angle_beta   90.00
_cell.angle_gamma   90.00
#
_symmetry.space_group_name_H-M   'P 1'
#
loop_
_entity.id
_entity.type
_entity.pdbx_description
1 polymer ?
#
loop_
_entity_poly.entity_id
_entity_poly.type
_entity_poly.pdbx_seq_one_letter_code
_entity_poly.pdbx_strand_id
1 'polypeptide(L)'
;MKSGIQLRIKGKVQGVGFRPYVWQLAHQCKLLGDVCNDGEGVLVRLCTDSDITEFTQLLYQNCPPLAHIESIEPQSFQWDKLPNAFTIRRSGEGKMDTQVIPDAATCDACQQELFTPSNRRFHYPFINCTHCGPRFTIIRHMPYDRPNTAMADFPLCPNCLEEYQSPADRRFHAQPNACSVCGPEIKLCDSSGKTIANKENALLLAAQQLLAGKIVAIKGIGAFTLLVMRVMMRR
;
A
#
# COMPACT_ATOMS: atom_id res chain seq x y z
N MET A 1 -26.50 -8.88 26.56
CA MET A 1 -25.40 -8.87 25.56
C MET A 1 -25.75 -7.81 24.55
N LYS A 2 -24.84 -6.89 24.22
CA LYS A 2 -25.14 -5.77 23.32
C LYS A 2 -24.84 -6.19 21.88
N SER A 3 -25.82 -6.08 21.00
CA SER A 3 -25.77 -6.59 19.63
C SER A 3 -24.84 -5.76 18.76
N GLY A 4 -24.19 -6.45 17.84
CA GLY A 4 -23.47 -5.87 16.74
C GLY A 4 -23.60 -6.78 15.53
N ILE A 5 -22.99 -6.33 14.44
CA ILE A 5 -22.91 -7.09 13.20
C ILE A 5 -21.46 -7.17 12.75
N GLN A 6 -21.08 -8.36 12.31
CA GLN A 6 -19.81 -8.64 11.69
C GLN A 6 -20.03 -8.83 10.20
N LEU A 7 -19.22 -8.17 9.38
CA LEU A 7 -19.23 -8.26 7.94
C LEU A 7 -17.90 -8.87 7.50
N ARG A 8 -17.97 -10.06 6.91
CA ARG A 8 -16.84 -10.65 6.18
C ARG A 8 -16.89 -10.13 4.75
N ILE A 9 -15.83 -9.45 4.33
CA ILE A 9 -15.72 -8.88 2.99
C ILE A 9 -14.64 -9.64 2.22
N LYS A 10 -15.02 -10.25 1.11
CA LYS A 10 -14.13 -11.02 0.23
C LYS A 10 -13.92 -10.32 -1.12
N GLY A 11 -12.84 -10.70 -1.81
CA GLY A 11 -12.41 -10.15 -3.09
C GLY A 11 -11.04 -9.49 -3.02
N LYS A 12 -10.80 -8.51 -3.89
CA LYS A 12 -9.58 -7.70 -3.96
C LYS A 12 -9.65 -6.56 -2.96
N VAL A 13 -9.59 -6.88 -1.67
CA VAL A 13 -9.83 -5.91 -0.58
C VAL A 13 -8.63 -5.70 0.34
N GLN A 14 -7.51 -6.38 0.09
CA GLN A 14 -6.27 -6.19 0.83
C GLN A 14 -5.19 -5.50 -0.03
N GLY A 15 -4.41 -4.62 0.59
CA GLY A 15 -3.39 -3.84 -0.11
C GLY A 15 -3.89 -2.71 -1.00
N VAL A 16 -5.19 -2.44 -0.99
CA VAL A 16 -5.85 -1.44 -1.86
C VAL A 16 -6.26 -0.16 -1.13
N GLY A 17 -5.82 0.03 0.13
CA GLY A 17 -6.32 1.13 0.97
C GLY A 17 -7.70 0.89 1.60
N PHE A 18 -8.19 -0.35 1.60
CA PHE A 18 -9.54 -0.67 2.05
C PHE A 18 -9.79 -0.42 3.54
N ARG A 19 -8.84 -0.74 4.42
CA ARG A 19 -8.96 -0.48 5.88
C ARG A 19 -9.12 1.02 6.19
N PRO A 20 -8.27 1.92 5.66
CA PRO A 20 -8.50 3.37 5.67
C PRO A 20 -9.89 3.79 5.20
N TYR A 21 -10.33 3.25 4.06
CA TYR A 21 -11.62 3.59 3.48
C TYR A 21 -12.78 3.20 4.40
N VAL A 22 -12.79 1.96 4.90
CA VAL A 22 -13.80 1.50 5.88
C VAL A 22 -13.79 2.36 7.14
N TRP A 23 -12.61 2.72 7.64
CA TRP A 23 -12.47 3.59 8.79
C TRP A 23 -13.10 4.97 8.54
N GLN A 24 -12.82 5.58 7.38
CA GLN A 24 -13.38 6.88 7.00
C GLN A 24 -14.91 6.80 6.85
N LEU A 25 -15.40 5.76 6.17
CA LEU A 25 -16.83 5.55 5.98
C LEU A 25 -17.56 5.35 7.31
N ALA A 26 -17.01 4.54 8.22
CA ALA A 26 -17.60 4.33 9.54
C ALA A 26 -17.72 5.65 10.33
N HIS A 27 -16.72 6.53 10.24
CA HIS A 27 -16.77 7.85 10.89
C HIS A 27 -17.81 8.77 10.23
N GLN A 28 -17.93 8.76 8.90
CA GLN A 28 -18.97 9.50 8.18
C GLN A 28 -20.37 9.07 8.62
N CYS A 29 -20.59 7.76 8.77
CA CYS A 29 -21.84 7.18 9.27
C CYS A 29 -21.98 7.24 10.80
N LYS A 30 -21.00 7.80 11.53
CA LYS A 30 -20.97 7.85 13.01
C LYS A 30 -21.11 6.48 13.69
N LEU A 31 -20.57 5.43 13.07
CA LEU A 31 -20.58 4.07 13.58
C LEU A 31 -19.37 3.81 14.47
N LEU A 32 -19.56 2.98 15.51
CA LEU A 32 -18.50 2.49 16.38
C LEU A 32 -18.16 1.05 16.01
N GLY A 33 -16.92 0.62 16.20
CA GLY A 33 -16.52 -0.70 15.75
C GLY A 33 -15.04 -0.88 15.45
N ASP A 34 -14.74 -1.84 14.59
CA ASP A 34 -13.39 -2.00 14.06
C ASP A 34 -13.34 -2.66 12.69
N VAL A 35 -12.18 -2.51 12.05
CA VAL A 35 -11.81 -3.23 10.83
C VAL A 35 -10.42 -3.84 10.97
N CYS A 36 -10.24 -5.06 10.46
CA CYS A 36 -8.92 -5.68 10.32
C CYS A 36 -8.82 -6.53 9.05
N ASN A 37 -7.59 -6.82 8.63
CA ASN A 37 -7.35 -7.88 7.65
C ASN A 37 -7.19 -9.22 8.38
N ASP A 38 -7.46 -10.32 7.70
CA ASP A 38 -7.08 -11.67 8.12
C ASP A 38 -6.83 -12.55 6.86
N GLY A 39 -6.73 -13.87 7.03
CA GLY A 39 -6.50 -14.80 5.92
C GLY A 39 -7.64 -14.85 4.89
N GLU A 40 -8.87 -14.48 5.27
CA GLU A 40 -10.08 -14.62 4.43
C GLU A 40 -10.49 -13.32 3.74
N GLY A 41 -9.86 -12.19 4.08
CA GLY A 41 -10.20 -10.89 3.50
C GLY A 41 -10.17 -9.78 4.54
N VAL A 42 -11.24 -8.99 4.57
CA VAL A 42 -11.42 -7.90 5.54
C VAL A 42 -12.59 -8.25 6.47
N LEU A 43 -12.39 -8.08 7.76
CA LEU A 43 -13.41 -8.23 8.78
C LEU A 43 -13.79 -6.86 9.32
N VAL A 44 -15.06 -6.50 9.21
CA VAL A 44 -15.62 -5.26 9.77
C VAL A 44 -16.59 -5.64 10.87
N ARG A 45 -16.47 -5.05 12.05
CA ARG A 45 -17.40 -5.23 13.17
C ARG A 45 -18.01 -3.89 13.51
N LEU A 46 -19.33 -3.82 13.55
CA LEU A 46 -20.08 -2.60 13.86
C LEU A 46 -20.89 -2.81 15.13
N CYS A 47 -20.89 -1.81 16.00
CA CYS A 47 -21.82 -1.71 17.12
C CYS A 47 -23.09 -1.03 16.62
N THR A 48 -24.11 -1.83 16.29
CA THR A 48 -25.40 -1.33 15.81
C THR A 48 -26.49 -2.34 16.09
N ASP A 49 -27.66 -1.83 16.47
CA ASP A 49 -28.93 -2.57 16.55
C ASP A 49 -29.82 -2.28 15.32
N SER A 50 -29.32 -1.43 14.41
CA SER A 50 -30.03 -0.86 13.27
C SER A 50 -29.57 -1.44 11.94
N ASP A 51 -30.37 -1.18 10.91
CA ASP A 51 -30.06 -1.48 9.51
C ASP A 51 -28.70 -0.88 9.08
N ILE A 52 -27.90 -1.70 8.40
CA ILE A 52 -26.58 -1.33 7.86
C ILE A 52 -26.61 -1.07 6.35
N THR A 53 -27.81 -1.02 5.74
CA THR A 53 -27.99 -0.85 4.29
C THR A 53 -27.29 0.39 3.75
N GLU A 54 -27.35 1.52 4.45
CA GLU A 54 -26.64 2.73 4.02
C GLU A 54 -25.12 2.52 4.01
N PHE A 55 -24.57 1.91 5.06
CA PHE A 55 -23.14 1.63 5.17
C PHE A 55 -22.68 0.68 4.06
N THR A 56 -23.40 -0.42 3.81
CA THR A 56 -23.04 -1.39 2.77
C THR A 56 -23.20 -0.81 1.37
N GLN A 57 -24.23 0.00 1.13
CA GLN A 57 -24.42 0.70 -0.14
C GLN A 57 -23.27 1.66 -0.42
N LEU A 58 -22.91 2.52 0.54
CA LEU A 58 -21.78 3.44 0.42
C LEU A 58 -20.47 2.67 0.23
N LEU A 59 -20.30 1.54 0.92
CA LEU A 59 -19.11 0.70 0.82
C LEU A 59 -18.86 0.25 -0.63
N TYR A 60 -19.90 -0.16 -1.36
CA TYR A 60 -19.82 -0.50 -2.78
C TYR A 60 -19.62 0.74 -3.66
N GLN A 61 -20.37 1.81 -3.42
CA GLN A 61 -20.36 3.01 -4.28
C GLN A 61 -19.01 3.73 -4.31
N ASN A 62 -18.35 3.85 -3.16
CA ASN A 62 -17.12 4.62 -3.00
C ASN A 62 -15.88 3.72 -2.85
N CYS A 63 -15.96 2.48 -3.33
CA CYS A 63 -14.90 1.49 -3.22
C CYS A 63 -13.57 2.04 -3.80
N PRO A 64 -12.42 1.86 -3.12
CA PRO A 64 -11.14 2.38 -3.61
C PRO A 64 -10.80 1.88 -5.03
N PRO A 65 -10.02 2.64 -5.84
CA PRO A 65 -9.85 2.34 -7.27
C PRO A 65 -9.26 0.95 -7.59
N LEU A 66 -8.40 0.43 -6.71
CA LEU A 66 -7.81 -0.90 -6.87
C LEU A 66 -8.62 -2.01 -6.19
N ALA A 67 -9.66 -1.64 -5.44
CA ALA A 67 -10.46 -2.53 -4.64
C ALA A 67 -11.62 -3.09 -5.44
N HIS A 68 -11.93 -4.36 -5.22
CA HIS A 68 -13.13 -5.00 -5.77
C HIS A 68 -13.75 -5.91 -4.71
N ILE A 69 -14.99 -5.61 -4.34
CA ILE A 69 -15.77 -6.39 -3.38
C ILE A 69 -16.55 -7.45 -4.16
N GLU A 70 -16.31 -8.72 -3.86
CA GLU A 70 -17.05 -9.84 -4.46
C GLU A 70 -18.24 -10.25 -3.61
N SER A 71 -18.05 -10.36 -2.30
CA SER A 71 -19.11 -10.68 -1.36
C SER A 71 -18.95 -9.91 -0.06
N ILE A 72 -20.10 -9.66 0.58
CA ILE A 72 -20.21 -9.22 1.96
C ILE A 72 -21.13 -10.21 2.67
N GLU A 73 -20.60 -10.90 3.67
CA GLU A 73 -21.31 -11.92 4.43
C GLU A 73 -21.58 -11.38 5.84
N PRO A 74 -22.82 -10.92 6.12
CA PRO A 74 -23.20 -10.44 7.43
C PRO A 74 -23.46 -11.58 8.41
N GLN A 75 -23.00 -11.42 9.65
CA GLN A 75 -23.23 -12.34 10.76
C GLN A 75 -23.50 -11.55 12.04
N SER A 76 -24.42 -12.04 12.87
CA SER A 76 -24.63 -11.47 14.20
C SER A 76 -23.35 -11.57 15.03
N PHE A 77 -23.01 -10.50 15.73
CA PHE A 77 -21.84 -10.42 16.58
C PHE A 77 -22.22 -9.87 17.95
N GLN A 78 -21.52 -10.32 18.99
CA GLN A 78 -21.74 -9.85 20.35
C GLN A 78 -20.46 -9.23 20.88
N TRP A 79 -20.59 -8.00 21.37
CA TRP A 79 -19.48 -7.29 21.98
C TRP A 79 -19.40 -7.63 23.47
N ASP A 80 -18.23 -8.09 23.92
CA ASP A 80 -17.93 -8.21 25.35
C ASP A 80 -17.88 -6.82 26.02
N LYS A 81 -17.22 -5.88 25.33
CA LYS A 81 -17.14 -4.46 25.70
C LYS A 81 -17.39 -3.61 24.46
N LEU A 82 -18.28 -2.64 24.58
CA LEU A 82 -18.54 -1.72 23.47
C LEU A 82 -17.31 -0.88 23.16
N PRO A 83 -16.96 -0.71 21.88
CA PRO A 83 -15.97 0.26 21.47
C PRO A 83 -16.53 1.66 21.66
N ASN A 84 -15.65 2.62 21.96
CA ASN A 84 -15.99 4.05 22.07
C ASN A 84 -15.62 4.84 20.80
N ALA A 85 -15.01 4.18 19.81
CA ALA A 85 -14.61 4.73 18.53
C ALA A 85 -14.62 3.62 17.46
N PHE A 86 -14.48 3.98 16.19
CA PHE A 86 -14.16 3.02 15.15
C PHE A 86 -12.63 2.95 14.94
N THR A 87 -12.05 1.75 14.95
CA THR A 87 -10.58 1.59 14.91
C THR A 87 -10.10 0.60 13.85
N ILE A 88 -8.89 0.82 13.32
CA ILE A 88 -8.21 -0.20 12.51
C ILE A 88 -7.40 -1.07 13.47
N ARG A 89 -7.83 -2.31 13.68
CA ARG A 89 -7.14 -3.26 14.55
C ARG A 89 -5.95 -3.91 13.84
N ARG A 90 -5.07 -4.51 14.64
CA ARG A 90 -4.04 -5.43 14.14
C ARG A 90 -4.71 -6.57 13.36
N SER A 91 -4.10 -6.95 12.25
CA SER A 91 -4.59 -8.05 11.42
C SER A 91 -4.54 -9.38 12.18
N GLY A 92 -5.52 -10.23 11.92
CA GLY A 92 -5.61 -11.57 12.48
C GLY A 92 -4.83 -12.61 11.67
N GLU A 93 -4.69 -13.80 12.23
CA GLU A 93 -4.16 -14.97 11.53
C GLU A 93 -5.29 -15.74 10.85
N GLY A 94 -4.95 -16.64 9.92
CA GLY A 94 -5.93 -17.49 9.25
C GLY A 94 -5.33 -18.23 8.07
N LYS A 95 -6.05 -19.26 7.59
CA LYS A 95 -5.70 -19.90 6.31
C LYS A 95 -5.91 -18.89 5.18
N MET A 96 -5.00 -18.91 4.21
CA MET A 96 -5.04 -17.98 3.07
C MET A 96 -6.21 -18.34 2.15
N ASP A 97 -7.29 -17.56 2.23
CA ASP A 97 -8.48 -17.57 1.38
C ASP A 97 -8.80 -16.13 0.95
N THR A 98 -7.82 -15.44 0.36
CA THR A 98 -7.95 -14.05 -0.06
C THR A 98 -7.15 -13.76 -1.33
N GLN A 99 -7.59 -12.77 -2.10
CA GLN A 99 -6.97 -12.45 -3.38
C GLN A 99 -5.81 -11.47 -3.19
N VAL A 100 -4.68 -11.78 -3.84
CA VAL A 100 -3.54 -10.86 -3.95
C VAL A 100 -3.71 -10.00 -5.20
N ILE A 101 -3.56 -8.69 -5.03
CA ILE A 101 -3.68 -7.73 -6.13
C ILE A 101 -2.36 -7.58 -6.90
N PRO A 102 -2.41 -7.27 -8.21
CA PRO A 102 -1.22 -6.96 -8.98
C PRO A 102 -0.55 -5.67 -8.51
N ASP A 103 0.71 -5.48 -8.91
CA ASP A 103 1.41 -4.21 -8.73
C ASP A 103 0.72 -3.10 -9.54
N ALA A 104 0.77 -1.87 -9.04
CA ALA A 104 0.17 -0.71 -9.70
C ALA A 104 1.23 0.35 -10.03
N ALA A 105 1.16 0.92 -11.23
CA ALA A 105 2.01 2.04 -11.63
C ALA A 105 1.81 3.25 -10.72
N THR A 106 2.84 4.10 -10.60
CA THR A 106 2.81 5.31 -9.77
C THR A 106 1.66 6.23 -10.16
N CYS A 107 0.76 6.54 -9.22
CA CYS A 107 -0.36 7.45 -9.47
C CYS A 107 0.08 8.91 -9.65
N ASP A 108 -0.74 9.72 -10.31
CA ASP A 108 -0.43 11.12 -10.66
C ASP A 108 -0.01 11.96 -9.45
N ALA A 109 -0.71 11.82 -8.32
CA ALA A 109 -0.34 12.54 -7.11
C ALA A 109 1.04 12.14 -6.56
N CYS A 110 1.42 10.86 -6.64
CA CYS A 110 2.80 10.45 -6.30
C CYS A 110 3.81 10.97 -7.33
N GLN A 111 3.45 11.05 -8.62
CA GLN A 111 4.33 11.65 -9.63
C GLN A 111 4.55 13.15 -9.37
N GLN A 112 3.50 13.88 -9.00
CA GLN A 112 3.61 15.29 -8.62
C GLN A 112 4.55 15.47 -7.42
N GLU A 113 4.36 14.66 -6.36
CA GLU A 113 5.23 14.69 -5.18
C GLU A 113 6.70 14.37 -5.53
N LEU A 114 6.93 13.41 -6.43
CA LEU A 114 8.27 13.00 -6.88
C LEU A 114 9.05 14.15 -7.51
N PHE A 115 8.37 15.06 -8.20
CA PHE A 115 8.97 16.19 -8.93
C PHE A 115 8.75 17.55 -8.26
N THR A 116 8.23 17.59 -7.03
CA THR A 116 8.07 18.83 -6.26
C THR A 116 9.27 19.07 -5.35
N PRO A 117 10.10 20.11 -5.56
CA PRO A 117 11.35 20.30 -4.80
C PRO A 117 11.17 20.48 -3.29
N SER A 118 10.04 21.03 -2.85
CA SER A 118 9.71 21.20 -1.44
C SER A 118 9.17 19.92 -0.78
N ASN A 119 8.86 18.88 -1.56
CA ASN A 119 8.36 17.63 -1.03
C ASN A 119 9.52 16.79 -0.45
N ARG A 120 9.30 16.20 0.72
CA ARG A 120 10.29 15.32 1.39
C ARG A 120 10.67 14.06 0.60
N ARG A 121 9.90 13.72 -0.44
CA ARG A 121 10.13 12.62 -1.36
C ARG A 121 10.54 13.08 -2.76
N PHE A 122 11.00 14.31 -2.91
CA PHE A 122 11.59 14.80 -4.16
C PHE A 122 12.68 13.82 -4.64
N HIS A 123 12.55 13.34 -5.87
CA HIS A 123 13.40 12.33 -6.51
C HIS A 123 13.56 10.99 -5.75
N TYR A 124 12.66 10.67 -4.81
CA TYR A 124 12.71 9.40 -4.07
C TYR A 124 12.21 8.21 -4.93
N PRO A 125 13.08 7.25 -5.32
CA PRO A 125 12.75 6.25 -6.36
C PRO A 125 11.67 5.23 -5.96
N PHE A 126 11.39 5.10 -4.67
CA PHE A 126 10.45 4.11 -4.13
C PHE A 126 9.14 4.74 -3.64
N ILE A 127 8.82 5.96 -4.09
CA ILE A 127 7.59 6.66 -3.72
C ILE A 127 6.35 5.83 -4.10
N ASN A 128 5.45 5.67 -3.14
CA ASN A 128 4.15 5.04 -3.33
C ASN A 128 3.13 5.57 -2.31
N CYS A 129 1.87 5.18 -2.48
CA CYS A 129 0.78 5.40 -1.52
C CYS A 129 -0.15 4.18 -1.49
N THR A 130 -1.28 4.28 -0.79
CA THR A 130 -2.29 3.20 -0.76
C THR A 130 -2.86 2.84 -2.14
N HIS A 131 -2.84 3.78 -3.10
CA HIS A 131 -3.42 3.63 -4.45
C HIS A 131 -2.42 3.22 -5.54
N CYS A 132 -1.11 3.10 -5.24
CA CYS A 132 -0.12 2.71 -6.24
C CYS A 132 1.09 1.98 -5.64
N GLY A 133 1.99 1.51 -6.50
CA GLY A 133 3.26 0.89 -6.13
C GLY A 133 3.19 -0.64 -6.05
N PRO A 134 4.27 -1.27 -5.56
CA PRO A 134 4.39 -2.72 -5.52
C PRO A 134 3.39 -3.33 -4.53
N ARG A 135 2.89 -4.52 -4.88
CA ARG A 135 1.93 -5.33 -4.13
C ARG A 135 2.36 -6.78 -4.21
N PHE A 136 1.86 -7.54 -5.18
CA PHE A 136 2.19 -8.95 -5.38
C PHE A 136 3.68 -9.24 -5.25
N THR A 137 4.52 -8.45 -5.89
CA THR A 137 5.99 -8.65 -5.93
C THR A 137 6.71 -8.48 -4.60
N ILE A 138 6.08 -7.83 -3.61
CA ILE A 138 6.70 -7.60 -2.29
C ILE A 138 6.03 -8.37 -1.17
N ILE A 139 4.92 -9.06 -1.42
CA ILE A 139 4.20 -9.82 -0.39
C ILE A 139 4.95 -11.13 -0.12
N ARG A 140 5.26 -11.40 1.15
CA ARG A 140 5.82 -12.67 1.63
C ARG A 140 4.72 -13.62 2.09
N HIS A 141 3.71 -13.12 2.77
CA HIS A 141 2.53 -13.87 3.22
C HIS A 141 1.34 -12.96 3.52
N MET A 142 0.15 -13.54 3.67
CA MET A 142 -1.07 -12.84 4.10
C MET A 142 -1.28 -13.01 5.62
N PRO A 143 -1.98 -12.09 6.29
CA PRO A 143 -2.63 -10.86 5.78
C PRO A 143 -1.64 -9.79 5.29
N TYR A 144 -2.11 -8.88 4.44
CA TYR A 144 -1.29 -7.78 3.91
C TYR A 144 -0.98 -6.74 4.99
N ASP A 145 0.17 -6.90 5.63
CA ASP A 145 0.77 -5.95 6.57
C ASP A 145 2.27 -5.85 6.35
N ARG A 146 2.87 -4.72 6.74
CA ARG A 146 4.30 -4.43 6.53
C ARG A 146 5.25 -5.56 6.94
N PRO A 147 5.13 -6.20 8.13
CA PRO A 147 6.00 -7.31 8.54
C PRO A 147 5.95 -8.52 7.60
N ASN A 148 4.86 -8.63 6.82
CA ASN A 148 4.58 -9.72 5.92
C ASN A 148 4.98 -9.38 4.48
N THR A 149 5.78 -8.33 4.29
CA THR A 149 6.29 -7.87 3.00
C THR A 149 7.81 -7.72 3.01
N ALA A 150 8.41 -7.50 1.84
CA ALA A 150 9.81 -7.10 1.71
C ALA A 150 10.14 -5.77 2.43
N MET A 151 9.13 -4.99 2.82
CA MET A 151 9.31 -3.73 3.57
C MET A 151 9.48 -3.96 5.09
N ALA A 152 9.39 -5.20 5.57
CA ALA A 152 9.62 -5.56 6.97
C ALA A 152 11.01 -5.13 7.48
N ASP A 153 12.01 -5.19 6.60
CA ASP A 153 13.42 -4.90 6.91
C ASP A 153 13.72 -3.39 6.95
N PHE A 154 12.69 -2.56 6.74
CA PHE A 154 12.78 -1.09 6.67
C PHE A 154 11.83 -0.47 7.71
N PRO A 155 12.25 -0.27 8.97
CA PRO A 155 11.40 0.37 9.97
C PRO A 155 11.01 1.80 9.58
N LEU A 156 9.77 2.23 9.86
CA LEU A 156 9.32 3.60 9.55
C LEU A 156 10.08 4.62 10.41
N CYS A 157 10.58 5.69 9.81
CA CYS A 157 11.03 6.86 10.57
C CYS A 157 9.82 7.62 11.16
N PRO A 158 10.03 8.53 12.14
CA PRO A 158 8.93 9.26 12.80
C PRO A 158 7.96 9.93 11.82
N ASN A 159 8.47 10.62 10.79
CA ASN A 159 7.62 11.31 9.81
C ASN A 159 6.79 10.33 8.96
N CYS A 160 7.33 9.17 8.60
CA CYS A 160 6.56 8.16 7.85
C CYS A 160 5.56 7.42 8.75
N LEU A 161 5.86 7.29 10.05
CA LEU A 161 4.94 6.73 11.03
C LEU A 161 3.75 7.66 11.27
N GLU A 162 4.00 8.97 11.36
CA GLU A 162 2.94 9.99 11.49
C GLU A 162 1.96 9.93 10.31
N GLU A 163 2.45 9.94 9.07
CA GLU A 163 1.59 9.77 7.89
C GLU A 163 0.86 8.42 7.88
N TYR A 164 1.52 7.35 8.33
CA TYR A 164 0.91 6.02 8.40
C TYR A 164 -0.25 5.97 9.39
N GLN A 165 -0.20 6.77 10.45
CA GLN A 165 -1.21 6.83 11.52
C GLN A 165 -2.25 7.92 11.31
N SER A 166 -1.98 8.92 10.47
CA SER A 166 -2.86 10.08 10.27
C SER A 166 -3.97 9.78 9.25
N PRO A 167 -5.27 9.78 9.65
CA PRO A 167 -6.36 9.47 8.74
C PRO A 167 -6.58 10.48 7.60
N ALA A 168 -6.05 11.70 7.77
CA ALA A 168 -6.08 12.74 6.75
C ALA A 168 -4.95 12.59 5.72
N ASP A 169 -3.93 11.78 6.02
CA ASP A 169 -2.83 11.55 5.08
C ASP A 169 -3.19 10.45 4.08
N ARG A 170 -2.82 10.67 2.81
CA ARG A 170 -3.03 9.68 1.74
C ARG A 170 -2.23 8.38 1.92
N ARG A 171 -1.27 8.37 2.85
CA ARG A 171 -0.46 7.22 3.24
C ARG A 171 -0.94 6.58 4.54
N PHE A 172 -2.12 6.95 5.03
CA PHE A 172 -2.79 6.28 6.14
C PHE A 172 -2.87 4.76 5.88
N HIS A 173 -2.23 3.97 6.73
CA HIS A 173 -2.04 2.51 6.57
C HIS A 173 -1.43 2.04 5.23
N ALA A 174 -0.65 2.87 4.53
CA ALA A 174 0.15 2.44 3.39
C ALA A 174 1.29 1.54 3.87
N GLN A 175 1.10 0.22 3.77
CA GLN A 175 2.08 -0.78 4.23
C GLN A 175 3.49 -0.60 3.63
N PRO A 176 3.66 -0.23 2.34
CA PRO A 176 4.98 0.01 1.76
C PRO A 176 5.45 1.47 1.87
N ASN A 177 4.86 2.27 2.77
CA ASN A 177 5.29 3.66 2.98
C ASN A 177 6.79 3.71 3.35
N ALA A 178 7.50 4.65 2.75
CA ALA A 178 8.90 4.92 3.02
C ALA A 178 9.30 6.32 2.52
N CYS A 179 10.51 6.74 2.89
CA CYS A 179 11.20 7.91 2.36
C CYS A 179 12.71 7.65 2.28
N SER A 180 13.48 8.66 1.86
CA SER A 180 14.94 8.63 1.75
C SER A 180 15.69 8.35 3.06
N VAL A 181 15.02 8.46 4.22
CA VAL A 181 15.61 8.19 5.55
C VAL A 181 15.45 6.73 5.96
N CYS A 182 14.30 6.13 5.68
CA CYS A 182 13.91 4.85 6.29
C CYS A 182 13.65 3.73 5.29
N GLY A 183 13.67 4.05 3.99
CA GLY A 183 13.36 3.11 2.93
C GLY A 183 14.58 2.57 2.20
N PRO A 184 14.33 1.80 1.13
CA PRO A 184 15.38 1.29 0.27
C PRO A 184 16.16 2.41 -0.41
N GLU A 185 17.41 2.10 -0.76
CA GLU A 185 18.30 2.95 -1.53
C GLU A 185 18.73 2.26 -2.81
N ILE A 186 18.92 3.05 -3.86
CA ILE A 186 19.45 2.57 -5.14
C ILE A 186 20.98 2.64 -5.15
N LYS A 187 21.60 1.70 -5.85
CA LYS A 187 23.04 1.62 -6.08
C LYS A 187 23.30 1.30 -7.54
N LEU A 188 24.37 1.86 -8.09
CA LEU A 188 24.92 1.48 -9.37
C LEU A 188 26.18 0.66 -9.14
N CYS A 189 26.27 -0.51 -9.75
CA CYS A 189 27.43 -1.38 -9.71
C CYS A 189 28.04 -1.56 -11.09
N ASP A 190 29.35 -1.78 -11.14
CA ASP A 190 30.03 -2.23 -12.35
C ASP A 190 29.85 -3.74 -12.60
N SER A 191 30.46 -4.27 -13.67
CA SER A 191 30.37 -5.69 -14.03
C SER A 191 31.02 -6.65 -13.03
N SER A 192 31.87 -6.15 -12.11
CA SER A 192 32.44 -6.92 -11.01
C SER A 192 31.54 -6.95 -9.76
N GLY A 193 30.44 -6.20 -9.78
CA GLY A 193 29.54 -6.03 -8.64
C GLY A 193 29.97 -4.93 -7.67
N LYS A 194 31.06 -4.20 -7.96
CA LYS A 194 31.53 -3.10 -7.12
C LYS A 194 30.60 -1.90 -7.27
N THR A 195 30.12 -1.36 -6.14
CA THR A 195 29.31 -0.14 -6.13
C THR A 195 30.17 1.06 -6.55
N ILE A 196 29.70 1.79 -7.57
CA ILE A 196 30.35 2.99 -8.12
C ILE A 196 29.58 4.27 -7.80
N ALA A 197 28.27 4.18 -7.55
CA ALA A 197 27.45 5.31 -7.12
C ALA A 197 26.25 4.84 -6.29
N ASN A 198 25.70 5.74 -5.47
CA ASN A 198 24.53 5.49 -4.62
C ASN A 198 23.51 6.62 -4.79
N LYS A 199 22.24 6.36 -4.43
CA LYS A 199 21.16 7.36 -4.40
C LYS A 199 21.03 8.06 -5.76
N GLU A 200 20.75 9.36 -5.77
CA GLU A 200 20.55 10.15 -6.99
C GLU A 200 21.73 10.06 -7.97
N ASN A 201 22.97 10.03 -7.47
CA ASN A 201 24.16 9.84 -8.30
C ASN A 201 24.14 8.51 -9.07
N ALA A 202 23.52 7.46 -8.51
CA ALA A 202 23.35 6.20 -9.22
C ALA A 202 22.42 6.35 -10.44
N LEU A 203 21.34 7.14 -10.34
CA LEU A 203 20.44 7.42 -11.46
C LEU A 203 21.15 8.24 -12.53
N LEU A 204 21.80 9.34 -12.13
CA LEU A 204 22.50 10.24 -13.04
C LEU A 204 23.58 9.51 -13.82
N LEU A 205 24.41 8.72 -13.12
CA LEU A 205 25.48 7.98 -13.77
C LEU A 205 24.94 6.83 -14.65
N ALA A 206 23.88 6.14 -14.23
CA ALA A 206 23.22 5.13 -15.06
C ALA A 206 22.66 5.73 -16.35
N ALA A 207 22.01 6.90 -16.26
CA ALA A 207 21.51 7.64 -17.42
C ALA A 207 22.66 8.07 -18.35
N GLN A 208 23.78 8.56 -17.80
CA GLN A 208 24.98 8.87 -18.60
C GLN A 208 25.55 7.65 -19.32
N GLN A 209 25.60 6.47 -18.68
CA GLN A 209 26.06 5.24 -19.33
C GLN A 209 25.13 4.82 -20.47
N LEU A 210 23.81 4.92 -20.29
CA LEU A 210 22.84 4.66 -21.37
C LEU A 210 23.02 5.64 -22.54
N LEU A 211 23.18 6.93 -22.25
CA LEU A 211 23.45 7.95 -23.27
C LEU A 211 24.77 7.72 -24.01
N ALA A 212 25.77 7.14 -23.33
CA ALA A 212 27.04 6.73 -23.92
C ALA A 212 26.97 5.40 -24.70
N GLY A 213 25.77 4.84 -24.93
CA GLY A 213 25.55 3.62 -25.69
C GLY A 213 25.91 2.32 -24.95
N LYS A 214 26.09 2.37 -23.63
CA LYS A 214 26.29 1.17 -22.80
C LYS A 214 24.95 0.47 -22.53
N ILE A 215 25.05 -0.79 -22.13
CA ILE A 215 23.91 -1.57 -21.62
C ILE A 215 23.87 -1.40 -20.11
N VAL A 216 22.70 -1.07 -19.55
CA VAL A 216 22.49 -0.97 -18.11
C VAL A 216 21.37 -1.92 -17.68
N ALA A 217 21.66 -2.77 -16.69
CA ALA A 217 20.65 -3.61 -16.04
C ALA A 217 19.96 -2.79 -14.93
N ILE A 218 18.64 -2.63 -15.01
CA ILE A 218 17.86 -1.92 -13.99
C ILE A 218 16.98 -2.91 -13.25
N LYS A 219 17.06 -2.91 -11.92
CA LYS A 219 16.11 -3.63 -11.06
C LYS A 219 14.77 -2.89 -11.08
N GLY A 220 13.79 -3.43 -11.80
CA GLY A 220 12.40 -3.02 -11.70
C GLY A 220 11.71 -3.62 -10.47
N ILE A 221 10.39 -3.51 -10.41
CA ILE A 221 9.60 -4.01 -9.29
C ILE A 221 9.65 -5.54 -9.19
N GLY A 222 9.48 -6.25 -10.31
CA GLY A 222 9.42 -7.72 -10.33
C GLY A 222 10.65 -8.43 -10.90
N ALA A 223 11.53 -7.73 -11.63
CA ALA A 223 12.67 -8.34 -12.31
C ALA A 223 13.73 -7.31 -12.70
N PHE A 224 14.87 -7.79 -13.21
CA PHE A 224 15.84 -6.94 -13.90
C PHE A 224 15.52 -6.83 -15.39
N THR A 225 15.70 -5.63 -15.94
CA THR A 225 15.57 -5.35 -17.38
C THR A 225 16.87 -4.77 -17.91
N LEU A 226 17.33 -5.27 -19.07
CA LEU A 226 18.47 -4.69 -19.78
C LEU A 226 17.98 -3.55 -20.68
N LEU A 227 18.49 -2.34 -20.45
CA LEU A 227 18.21 -1.17 -21.26
C LEU A 227 19.42 -0.80 -22.13
N VAL A 228 19.12 -0.42 -23.36
CA VAL A 228 20.10 0.07 -24.35
C VAL A 228 19.51 1.28 -25.06
N MET A 229 20.35 2.26 -25.41
CA MET A 229 19.93 3.37 -26.24
C MET A 229 20.20 3.03 -27.72
N ARG A 230 19.16 3.07 -28.55
CA ARG A 230 19.31 2.91 -30.00
C ARG A 230 19.78 4.23 -30.60
N VAL A 231 21.06 4.30 -30.98
CA VAL A 231 21.59 5.43 -31.75
C VAL A 231 21.14 5.26 -33.21
N MET A 232 20.04 5.91 -33.59
CA MET A 232 19.66 6.03 -35.00
C MET A 232 20.57 7.08 -35.65
N MET A 233 21.60 6.64 -36.37
CA MET A 233 22.23 7.52 -37.37
C MET A 233 21.18 7.81 -38.44
N ARG A 234 20.73 9.07 -38.55
CA ARG A 234 19.98 9.53 -39.73
C ARG A 234 20.86 9.24 -40.95
N ARG A 235 20.38 8.41 -41.87
CA ARG A 235 20.94 8.32 -43.23
C ARG A 235 20.47 9.52 -44.03
#